data_AF-A0A388PAL5-F1
#
_entry.id   AF-A0A388PAL5-F1
#
_cell.length_a   1.000
_cell.length_b   1.000
_cell.length_c   1.000
_cell.angle_alpha   90.00
_cell.angle_beta   90.00
_cell.angle_gamma   90.00
#
_symmetry.space_group_name_H-M   'P 1'
#
loop_
_entity.id
_entity.type
_entity.pdbx_description
1 polymer ?
#
loop_
_entity_poly.entity_id
_entity_poly.type
_entity_poly.pdbx_seq_one_letter_code
_entity_poly.pdbx_strand_id
1 'polypeptide(L)'
;MDPTGQRWQVGERPRVQADISQYNEFTVIARGNRLEHKVNGQTTSVFIDHDEKGRALDGLIAIQLHAGNPHKTYVKQVLLRSSKMGLSCPSTKPPSPPVLRRSTSQGRQRQGKNPPAKKAPAKK
;
A
#
# COMPACT_ATOMS: atom_id res chain seq x y z
N MET A 1 3.65 -6.67 9.71
CA MET A 1 5.05 -6.51 10.16
C MET A 1 5.14 -7.06 11.56
N ASP A 2 6.23 -7.76 11.90
CA ASP A 2 6.52 -8.10 13.29
C ASP A 2 7.35 -6.99 13.97
N PRO A 3 7.59 -7.06 15.30
CA PRO A 3 8.40 -6.08 16.02
C PRO A 3 9.86 -5.99 15.56
N THR A 4 10.34 -6.95 14.78
CA THR A 4 11.69 -6.93 14.19
C THR A 4 11.72 -6.32 12.77
N GLY A 5 10.56 -5.87 12.27
CA GLY A 5 10.41 -5.30 10.93
C GLY A 5 10.27 -6.34 9.82
N GLN A 6 10.08 -7.62 10.15
CA GLN A 6 9.87 -8.68 9.16
C GLN A 6 8.41 -8.70 8.67
N ARG A 7 8.26 -8.91 7.35
CA ARG A 7 6.97 -9.01 6.68
C ARG A 7 6.51 -10.47 6.60
N TRP A 8 5.24 -10.65 6.90
CA TRP A 8 4.59 -11.95 6.93
C TRP A 8 3.30 -11.90 6.11
N GLN A 9 3.07 -12.91 5.28
CA GLN A 9 1.84 -13.05 4.52
C GLN A 9 0.90 -13.99 5.27
N VAL A 10 -0.21 -13.45 5.75
CA VAL A 10 -1.21 -14.16 6.57
C VAL A 10 -2.29 -14.83 5.70
N GLY A 11 -2.45 -14.39 4.46
CA GLY A 11 -3.40 -14.98 3.51
C GLY A 11 -3.39 -14.26 2.17
N GLU A 12 -4.01 -14.91 1.19
CA GLU A 12 -4.24 -14.36 -0.15
C GLU A 12 -5.72 -14.03 -0.31
N ARG A 13 -6.01 -13.07 -1.18
CA ARG A 13 -7.37 -12.69 -1.54
C ARG A 13 -7.50 -12.69 -3.06
N PRO A 14 -8.68 -13.05 -3.59
CA PRO A 14 -8.92 -12.94 -5.02
C PRO A 14 -8.75 -11.48 -5.45
N ARG A 15 -8.34 -11.30 -6.71
CA ARG A 15 -8.21 -9.97 -7.30
C ARG A 15 -9.59 -9.34 -7.42
N VAL A 16 -9.76 -8.15 -6.84
CA VAL A 16 -10.94 -7.32 -7.08
C VAL A 16 -10.84 -6.74 -8.48
N GLN A 17 -11.88 -6.93 -9.28
CA GLN A 17 -11.99 -6.34 -10.61
C GLN A 17 -12.45 -4.88 -10.47
N ALA A 18 -11.84 -3.99 -11.24
CA ALA A 18 -12.20 -2.59 -11.31
C ALA A 18 -12.11 -2.15 -12.78
N ASP A 19 -13.20 -1.57 -13.28
CA ASP A 19 -13.23 -1.00 -14.62
C ASP A 19 -12.67 0.41 -14.57
N ILE A 20 -11.53 0.62 -15.23
CA ILE A 20 -10.82 1.90 -15.27
C ILE A 20 -11.56 2.98 -16.07
N SER A 21 -12.58 2.61 -16.85
CA SER A 21 -13.44 3.56 -17.58
C SER A 21 -14.52 4.19 -16.69
N GLN A 22 -14.75 3.63 -15.49
CA GLN A 22 -15.79 4.04 -14.55
C GLN A 22 -15.21 4.67 -13.29
N TYR A 23 -16.07 5.35 -12.53
CA TYR A 23 -15.73 5.76 -11.17
C TYR A 23 -15.64 4.53 -10.27
N ASN A 24 -14.50 4.38 -9.60
CA ASN A 24 -14.28 3.35 -8.59
C ASN A 24 -14.16 4.00 -7.22
N GLU A 25 -14.80 3.39 -6.23
CA GLU A 25 -14.72 3.85 -4.85
C GLU A 25 -13.49 3.24 -4.18
N PHE A 26 -12.64 4.09 -3.61
CA PHE A 26 -11.51 3.67 -2.79
C PHE A 26 -11.78 4.06 -1.34
N THR A 27 -11.80 3.06 -0.47
CA THR A 27 -12.00 3.27 0.98
C THR A 27 -10.77 2.79 1.72
N VAL A 28 -10.18 3.67 2.53
CA VAL A 28 -9.06 3.38 3.44
C VAL A 28 -9.57 3.45 4.87
N ILE A 29 -9.42 2.35 5.62
CA ILE A 29 -9.80 2.27 7.03
C ILE A 29 -8.54 2.07 7.84
N ALA A 30 -8.10 3.13 8.53
CA ALA A 30 -6.99 3.08 9.47
C ALA A 30 -7.53 3.04 10.91
N ARG A 31 -7.21 1.98 11.65
CA ARG A 31 -7.62 1.78 13.06
C ARG A 31 -6.41 1.30 13.86
N GLY A 32 -5.79 2.23 14.59
CA GLY A 32 -4.55 1.94 15.31
C GLY A 32 -3.48 1.41 14.36
N ASN A 33 -3.01 0.20 14.59
CA ASN A 33 -1.99 -0.45 13.77
C ASN A 33 -2.54 -1.32 12.62
N ARG A 34 -3.86 -1.33 12.39
CA ARG A 34 -4.50 -2.09 11.31
C ARG A 34 -4.99 -1.13 10.22
N LEU A 35 -4.48 -1.33 9.01
CA LEU A 35 -4.85 -0.60 7.82
C LEU A 35 -5.58 -1.57 6.87
N GLU A 36 -6.74 -1.17 6.39
CA GLU A 36 -7.54 -1.94 5.45
C GLU A 36 -7.88 -1.09 4.22
N HIS A 37 -7.63 -1.65 3.03
CA HIS A 37 -7.94 -1.04 1.75
C HIS A 37 -9.09 -1.77 1.09
N LYS A 38 -10.03 -1.00 0.53
CA LYS A 38 -11.18 -1.51 -0.21
C LYS A 38 -11.30 -0.82 -1.55
N VAL A 39 -11.75 -1.59 -2.54
CA VAL A 39 -12.14 -1.10 -3.87
C VAL A 39 -13.57 -1.54 -4.10
N ASN A 40 -14.47 -0.60 -4.41
CA ASN A 40 -15.90 -0.86 -4.63
C ASN A 40 -16.52 -1.71 -3.50
N GLY A 41 -16.19 -1.36 -2.24
CA GLY A 41 -16.65 -2.05 -1.03
C GLY A 41 -15.94 -3.37 -0.70
N GLN A 42 -15.16 -3.95 -1.62
CA GLN A 42 -14.47 -5.23 -1.43
C GLN A 42 -13.06 -5.04 -0.88
N THR A 43 -12.70 -5.78 0.17
CA THR A 43 -11.38 -5.71 0.82
C THR A 43 -10.29 -6.31 -0.05
N THR A 44 -9.35 -5.48 -0.49
CA THR A 44 -8.21 -5.88 -1.33
C THR A 44 -6.98 -6.19 -0.50
N SER A 45 -6.74 -5.40 0.56
CA SER A 45 -5.53 -5.52 1.37
C SER A 45 -5.83 -5.22 2.83
N VAL A 46 -5.19 -5.98 3.72
CA VAL A 46 -5.17 -5.74 5.16
C VAL A 46 -3.73 -5.82 5.60
N PHE A 47 -3.26 -4.77 6.25
CA PHE A 47 -1.92 -4.66 6.79
C PHE A 47 -2.00 -4.41 8.30
N ILE A 48 -1.23 -5.16 9.07
CA ILE A 48 -1.12 -4.99 10.52
C ILE A 48 0.35 -4.71 10.84
N ASP A 49 0.59 -3.60 11.51
CA ASP A 49 1.93 -3.12 11.86
C ASP A 49 2.25 -3.39 13.34
N HIS A 50 3.03 -4.43 13.62
CA HIS A 50 3.53 -4.70 14.97
C HIS A 50 4.91 -4.08 15.24
N ASP A 51 5.48 -3.32 14.32
CA ASP A 51 6.69 -2.55 14.59
C ASP A 51 6.35 -1.28 15.38
N GLU A 52 6.35 -1.37 16.71
CA GLU A 52 5.95 -0.25 17.56
C GLU A 52 6.86 0.98 17.44
N LYS A 53 8.13 0.78 17.07
CA LYS A 53 9.10 1.87 16.93
C LYS A 53 9.03 2.52 15.56
N GLY A 54 8.78 1.73 14.52
CA GLY A 54 8.72 2.18 13.13
C GLY A 54 7.33 2.57 12.62
N ARG A 55 6.25 2.19 13.29
CA ARG A 55 4.88 2.48 12.85
C ARG A 55 4.53 3.96 12.98
N ALA A 56 3.79 4.48 12.01
CA ALA A 56 3.12 5.78 12.09
C ALA A 56 1.64 5.58 12.41
N LEU A 57 1.13 6.28 13.43
CA LEU A 57 -0.29 6.26 13.81
C LEU A 57 -1.07 7.43 13.19
N ASP A 58 -0.37 8.48 12.80
CA ASP A 58 -0.86 9.67 12.16
C ASP A 58 -0.01 10.04 10.94
N GLY A 59 -0.53 10.93 10.10
CA GLY A 59 0.15 11.34 8.88
C GLY A 59 -0.75 12.13 7.94
N LEU A 60 -0.23 12.38 6.74
CA LEU A 60 -0.92 13.11 5.68
C LEU A 60 -1.60 12.14 4.72
N ILE A 61 -2.75 12.55 4.20
CA ILE A 61 -3.42 11.89 3.08
C ILE A 61 -3.05 12.64 1.81
N ALA A 62 -2.51 11.92 0.82
CA ALA A 62 -2.12 12.48 -0.46
C ALA A 62 -2.53 11.54 -1.59
N ILE A 63 -2.82 12.12 -2.76
CA ILE A 63 -3.06 11.39 -4.00
C ILE A 63 -1.78 11.48 -4.82
N GLN A 64 -1.14 10.33 -5.02
CA GLN A 64 0.05 10.25 -5.85
C GLN A 64 -0.33 9.95 -7.30
N LEU A 65 0.04 10.83 -8.22
CA LEU A 65 -0.08 10.61 -9.66
C LEU A 65 1.24 10.06 -10.21
N HIS A 66 1.17 8.93 -10.91
CA HIS A 66 2.37 8.32 -11.49
C HIS A 66 2.64 8.88 -12.90
N ALA A 67 3.87 9.34 -13.16
CA ALA A 67 4.29 9.86 -14.47
C ALA A 67 4.65 8.74 -15.47
N GLY A 68 3.71 7.82 -15.71
CA GLY A 68 3.83 6.75 -16.71
C GLY A 68 3.32 7.19 -18.09
N ASN A 69 2.64 6.28 -18.80
CA ASN A 69 1.98 6.61 -20.06
C ASN A 69 1.02 7.80 -19.86
N PRO A 70 0.92 8.71 -20.85
CA PRO A 70 0.00 9.85 -20.77
C PRO A 70 -1.43 9.38 -20.46
N HIS A 71 -1.99 9.88 -19.36
CA HIS A 71 -3.35 9.58 -18.95
C HIS A 71 -3.99 10.77 -18.23
N LYS A 72 -5.31 10.72 -18.09
CA LYS A 72 -6.09 11.67 -17.28
C LYS A 72 -6.65 10.93 -16.08
N THR A 73 -6.57 11.55 -14.91
CA THR A 73 -7.14 11.04 -13.66
C THR A 73 -8.17 12.03 -13.15
N TYR A 74 -9.36 11.53 -12.82
CA TYR A 74 -10.42 12.32 -12.23
C TYR A 74 -10.65 11.85 -10.80
N VAL A 75 -10.74 12.79 -9.88
CA VAL A 75 -10.99 12.52 -8.46
C VAL A 75 -12.22 13.33 -8.07
N LYS A 76 -13.16 12.68 -7.39
CA LYS A 76 -14.35 13.34 -6.82
C LYS A 76 -14.64 12.76 -5.44
N GLN A 77 -15.34 13.55 -4.63
CA GLN A 77 -15.87 13.14 -3.32
C GLN A 77 -14.78 12.58 -2.37
N VAL A 78 -13.70 13.34 -2.18
CA VAL A 78 -12.69 13.01 -1.16
C VAL A 78 -13.26 13.36 0.20
N LEU A 79 -13.65 12.34 0.95
CA LEU A 79 -14.26 12.46 2.27
C LEU A 79 -13.34 11.86 3.33
N LEU A 80 -13.25 12.52 4.48
CA LEU A 80 -12.50 12.04 5.63
C LEU A 80 -13.43 11.99 6.84
N ARG A 81 -13.45 10.83 7.51
CA ARG A 81 -14.14 10.66 8.80
C ARG A 81 -13.14 10.23 9.86
N SER A 82 -12.89 11.11 10.83
CA SER A 82 -12.13 10.78 12.03
C SER A 82 -13.07 10.16 13.07
N SER A 83 -12.96 8.87 13.35
CA SER A 83 -13.60 8.27 14.52
C SER A 83 -12.70 8.47 15.74
N LYS A 84 -13.18 9.14 16.78
CA LYS A 84 -12.57 9.07 18.12
C LYS A 84 -12.83 7.69 18.69
N MET A 85 -12.05 6.69 18.27
CA MET A 85 -12.13 5.35 18.85
C MET A 85 -11.16 5.31 20.02
N GLY A 86 -11.70 5.24 21.23
CA GLY A 86 -10.92 4.96 22.44
C GLY A 86 -10.08 3.69 22.24
N LEU A 87 -8.97 3.63 22.97
CA LEU A 87 -7.85 2.68 22.96
C LEU A 87 -8.16 1.17 22.95
N SER A 88 -9.38 0.69 22.69
CA SER A 88 -9.69 -0.74 22.61
C SER A 88 -9.72 -1.24 21.17
N CYS A 89 -8.56 -1.27 20.52
CA CYS A 89 -8.33 -2.30 19.50
C CYS A 89 -7.69 -3.48 20.25
N PRO A 90 -8.27 -4.69 20.23
CA PRO A 90 -7.59 -5.84 20.82
C PRO A 90 -6.25 -5.95 20.12
N SER A 91 -5.17 -5.89 20.91
CA SER A 91 -3.82 -6.14 20.42
C SER A 91 -3.85 -7.54 19.80
N THR A 92 -4.03 -7.60 18.47
CA THR A 92 -4.05 -8.86 17.76
C THR A 92 -2.65 -9.40 17.93
N LYS A 93 -2.47 -10.37 18.83
CA LYS A 93 -1.18 -11.02 19.01
C LYS A 93 -0.70 -11.47 17.62
N PRO A 94 0.59 -11.27 17.28
CA PRO A 94 1.11 -11.72 16.00
C PRO A 94 0.73 -13.20 15.82
N PRO A 95 0.25 -13.61 14.64
CA PRO A 95 -0.23 -14.97 14.43
C PRO A 95 0.88 -15.97 14.75
N SER A 96 0.56 -16.97 15.58
CA SER A 96 1.45 -18.08 15.89
C SER A 96 1.86 -18.83 14.61
N PRO A 97 3.02 -19.50 14.56
CA PRO A 97 3.75 -19.70 13.31
C PRO A 97 3.36 -20.84 12.35
N PRO A 98 2.40 -21.77 12.56
CA PRO A 98 2.41 -22.97 11.72
C PRO A 98 2.01 -22.71 10.25
N VAL A 99 1.40 -21.56 9.91
CA VAL A 99 0.91 -21.24 8.56
C VAL A 99 1.39 -19.87 8.08
N LEU A 100 2.61 -19.46 8.43
CA LEU A 100 3.12 -18.13 8.06
C LEU A 100 4.27 -18.23 7.05
N ARG A 101 3.98 -17.87 5.79
CA ARG A 101 5.03 -17.75 4.77
C ARG A 101 5.76 -16.42 4.98
N ARG A 102 7.08 -16.49 5.18
CA ARG A 102 7.95 -15.31 5.07
C ARG A 102 7.70 -14.70 3.70
N SER A 103 7.30 -13.43 3.65
CA SER A 103 7.14 -12.79 2.35
C SER A 103 8.55 -12.58 1.76
N THR A 104 8.93 -13.38 0.76
CA THR A 104 10.12 -13.10 -0.03
C THR A 104 9.77 -11.94 -0.96
N SER A 105 9.79 -10.71 -0.43
CA SER A 105 9.84 -9.54 -1.31
C SER A 105 11.17 -9.64 -2.04
N GLN A 106 11.14 -10.06 -3.31
CA GLN A 106 12.20 -9.69 -4.24
C GLN A 106 12.43 -8.19 -4.04
N GLY A 107 13.68 -7.85 -3.72
CA GLY A 107 14.08 -6.49 -3.46
C GLY A 107 13.54 -5.59 -4.57
N ARG A 108 13.06 -4.43 -4.15
CA ARG A 108 12.74 -3.27 -4.99
C ARG A 108 13.75 -3.20 -6.16
N GLN A 109 13.41 -3.75 -7.33
CA GLN A 109 14.10 -3.36 -8.54
C GLN A 109 13.69 -1.90 -8.76
N ARG A 110 14.63 -1.00 -8.47
CA ARG A 110 14.59 0.36 -8.99
C ARG A 110 14.61 0.22 -10.52
N GLN A 111 13.45 0.20 -11.16
CA GLN A 111 13.37 0.33 -12.61
C GLN A 111 13.90 1.72 -12.99
N GLY A 112 14.97 1.74 -13.80
CA GLY A 112 15.33 2.85 -14.66
C GLY A 112 16.34 3.88 -14.12
N LYS A 113 17.62 3.52 -14.00
CA LYS A 113 18.69 4.45 -14.38
C LYS A 113 19.21 4.00 -15.75
N ASN A 114 18.66 4.55 -16.83
CA ASN A 114 19.30 4.44 -18.13
C ASN A 114 20.61 5.26 -18.07
N PRO A 115 21.76 4.71 -18.47
CA PRO A 115 22.97 5.50 -18.64
C PRO A 115 22.79 6.50 -19.81
N PRO A 116 23.38 7.70 -19.74
CA PRO A 116 23.27 8.69 -20.82
C PRO A 116 23.94 8.16 -22.09
N ALA A 117 23.27 8.32 -23.23
CA ALA A 117 23.78 7.95 -24.54
C ALA A 117 25.10 8.70 -24.82
N LYS A 118 26.16 7.94 -25.11
CA LYS A 118 27.43 8.51 -25.62
C LYS A 118 27.17 9.11 -27.01
N LYS A 119 27.44 10.41 -27.16
CA LYS A 119 27.40 11.13 -28.44
C LYS A 119 28.36 10.47 -29.43
N ALA A 120 27.89 10.22 -30.66
CA ALA A 120 28.72 9.78 -31.78
C ALA A 120 29.71 10.90 -32.20
N PRO A 121 30.92 10.56 -32.66
CA PRO A 121 31.93 11.55 -33.03
C PRO A 121 31.57 12.22 -34.37
N ALA A 122 31.81 13.54 -34.43
CA ALA A 122 31.65 14.35 -35.62
C ALA A 122 32.66 13.93 -36.70
N LYS A 123 32.17 13.74 -37.93
CA LYS A 123 33.02 13.64 -39.13
C LYS A 123 33.72 14.98 -39.35
N LYS A 124 35.04 14.94 -39.56
CA LYS A 124 35.81 15.99 -40.24
C LYS A 124 36.06 15.54 -41.66
#